data_AF-A0A927U5B7-F1
#
_entry.id   AF-A0A927U5B7-F1
#
_cell.length_a   1.000
_cell.length_b   1.000
_cell.length_c   1.000
_cell.angle_alpha   90.00
_cell.angle_beta   90.00
_cell.angle_gamma   90.00
#
_symmetry.space_group_name_H-M   'P 1'
#
loop_
_entity.id
_entity.type
_entity.pdbx_description
1 polymer ?
#
loop_
_entity_poly.entity_id
_entity_poly.type
_entity_poly.pdbx_seq_one_letter_code
_entity_poly.pdbx_strand_id
1 'polypeptide(L)'
;MRFHLAQDNALLILVISIFYAITLILFALLFSKLYVGVPAQTNEAVDIHGLFIDKYSLSSREIQILDEILEMKSNKEIAADLFITESTVKFHVKNLMKKTNCKNRNELISLYNNFQ
;
A
#
# COMPACT_ATOMS: atom_id res chain seq x y z
N MET A 1 60.09 0.27 35.79
CA MET A 1 59.66 1.15 34.66
C MET A 1 58.95 0.32 33.59
N ARG A 2 57.80 -0.33 33.89
CA ARG A 2 57.02 -1.13 32.92
C ARG A 2 55.49 -0.94 33.01
N PHE A 3 55.01 -0.08 33.91
CA PHE A 3 53.58 0.16 34.13
C PHE A 3 53.01 1.34 33.31
N HIS A 4 53.84 2.27 32.81
CA HIS A 4 53.36 3.39 31.97
C HIS A 4 52.92 2.93 30.56
N LEU A 5 53.66 2.02 29.93
CA LEU A 5 53.37 1.55 28.56
C LEU A 5 52.00 0.86 28.42
N ALA A 6 51.49 0.23 29.49
CA ALA A 6 50.16 -0.41 29.49
C ALA A 6 49.02 0.61 29.64
N GLN A 7 49.26 1.70 30.36
CA GLN A 7 48.27 2.75 30.60
C GLN A 7 48.06 3.62 29.35
N ASP A 8 49.12 3.84 28.57
CA ASP A 8 49.06 4.57 27.30
C ASP A 8 48.22 3.82 26.24
N ASN A 9 48.33 2.49 26.20
CA ASN A 9 47.56 1.64 25.29
C ASN A 9 46.08 1.54 25.70
N ALA A 10 45.80 1.55 27.01
CA ALA A 10 44.43 1.50 27.52
C ALA A 10 43.63 2.75 27.10
N LEU A 11 44.27 3.93 27.15
CA LEU A 11 43.67 5.18 26.68
C LEU A 11 43.43 5.15 25.17
N LEU A 12 44.38 4.61 24.39
CA LEU A 12 44.25 4.47 22.95
C LEU A 12 43.09 3.55 22.55
N ILE A 13 42.93 2.41 23.24
CA ILE A 13 41.81 1.48 23.02
C ILE A 13 40.47 2.15 23.35
N LEU A 14 40.40 2.92 24.43
CA LEU A 14 39.20 3.65 24.83
C LEU A 14 38.80 4.72 23.80
N VAL A 15 39.76 5.44 23.23
CA VAL A 15 39.49 6.44 22.18
C VAL A 15 38.96 5.77 20.91
N ILE A 16 39.56 4.65 20.49
CA ILE A 16 39.13 3.90 19.31
C ILE A 16 37.73 3.33 19.48
N SER A 17 37.41 2.78 20.66
CA SER A 17 36.09 2.21 20.93
C SER A 17 35.00 3.28 20.94
N ILE A 18 35.28 4.46 21.50
CA ILE A 18 34.38 5.62 21.45
C ILE A 18 34.17 6.07 20.01
N PHE A 19 35.24 6.19 19.22
CA PHE A 19 35.14 6.57 17.81
C PHE A 19 34.28 5.57 17.04
N TYR A 20 34.53 4.27 17.20
CA TYR A 20 33.73 3.21 16.57
C TYR A 20 32.26 3.28 17.00
N ALA A 21 31.96 3.44 18.29
CA ALA A 21 30.60 3.59 18.79
C ALA A 21 29.89 4.81 18.19
N ILE A 22 30.59 5.95 18.07
CA ILE A 22 30.07 7.15 17.41
C ILE A 22 29.79 6.86 15.93
N THR A 23 30.69 6.19 15.21
CA THR A 23 30.46 5.83 13.81
C THR A 23 29.25 4.91 13.65
N LEU A 24 29.05 3.95 14.55
CA LEU A 24 27.87 3.07 14.55
C LEU A 24 26.59 3.84 14.85
N ILE A 25 26.60 4.78 15.80
CA ILE A 25 25.44 5.62 16.12
C ILE A 25 25.11 6.54 14.94
N LEU A 26 26.09 7.22 14.37
CA LEU A 26 25.89 8.09 13.20
C LEU A 26 25.40 7.30 11.99
N PHE A 27 25.97 6.12 11.74
CA PHE A 27 25.51 5.22 10.70
C PHE A 27 24.08 4.74 10.96
N ALA A 28 23.73 4.39 12.20
CA ALA A 28 22.36 4.00 12.57
C ALA A 28 21.35 5.15 12.40
N LEU A 29 21.74 6.39 12.72
CA LEU A 29 20.92 7.59 12.50
C LEU A 29 20.80 7.97 11.02
N LEU A 30 21.86 7.76 10.24
CA LEU A 30 21.85 7.95 8.79
C LEU A 30 20.99 6.87 8.13
N PHE A 31 21.14 5.62 8.56
CA PHE A 31 20.37 4.47 8.12
C PHE A 31 18.91 4.65 8.48
N SER A 32 18.57 5.13 9.69
CA SER A 32 17.18 5.47 9.99
C SER A 32 16.67 6.52 9.01
N LYS A 33 17.40 7.60 8.71
CA LYS A 33 16.92 8.62 7.76
C LYS A 33 16.85 8.16 6.29
N LEU A 34 17.73 7.24 5.86
CA LEU A 34 17.80 6.74 4.47
C LEU A 34 16.97 5.46 4.22
N TYR A 35 16.77 4.62 5.23
CA TYR A 35 15.93 3.41 5.16
C TYR A 35 14.50 3.64 5.66
N VAL A 36 14.25 4.55 6.60
CA VAL A 36 12.87 4.97 6.99
C VAL A 36 12.20 5.81 5.88
N GLY A 37 12.86 5.99 4.73
CA GLY A 37 12.26 6.49 3.49
C GLY A 37 11.81 5.40 2.51
N VAL A 38 12.07 4.11 2.79
CA VAL A 38 11.45 3.00 2.05
C VAL A 38 10.13 2.71 2.74
N PRO A 39 8.98 2.89 2.08
CA PRO A 39 7.70 2.50 2.64
C PRO A 39 7.64 0.97 2.65
N ALA A 40 8.22 0.34 3.66
CA ALA A 40 7.57 -0.82 4.24
C ALA A 40 6.20 -0.31 4.68
N GLN A 41 5.12 -0.84 4.09
CA GLN A 41 3.74 -0.46 4.38
C GLN A 41 3.42 -0.74 5.85
N THR A 42 3.80 0.15 6.75
CA THR A 42 3.51 0.05 8.18
C THR A 42 2.72 1.28 8.59
N ASN A 43 1.50 1.32 8.04
CA ASN A 43 0.28 1.88 8.60
C ASN A 43 -0.80 0.97 8.00
N GLU A 44 -1.09 -0.16 8.63
CA GLU A 44 -2.00 -1.19 8.08
C GLU A 44 -3.46 -0.69 8.13
N ALA A 45 -3.78 0.35 7.36
CA ALA A 45 -5.11 0.46 6.80
C ALA A 45 -5.19 -0.68 5.78
N VAL A 46 -5.93 -1.73 6.14
CA VAL A 46 -6.20 -2.85 5.25
C VAL A 46 -6.67 -2.27 3.90
N ASP A 47 -6.02 -2.64 2.80
CA ASP A 47 -6.46 -2.24 1.46
C ASP A 47 -7.73 -3.01 1.10
N ILE A 48 -8.86 -2.53 1.63
CA ILE A 48 -10.18 -3.14 1.42
C ILE A 48 -10.52 -3.19 -0.07
N HIS A 49 -10.09 -2.19 -0.85
CA HIS A 49 -10.36 -2.13 -2.29
C HIS A 49 -9.60 -3.22 -3.03
N GLY A 50 -8.29 -3.35 -2.79
CA GLY A 50 -7.48 -4.44 -3.34
C GLY A 50 -7.98 -5.82 -2.92
N LEU A 51 -8.33 -6.01 -1.65
CA LEU A 51 -8.90 -7.27 -1.16
C LEU A 51 -10.23 -7.62 -1.84
N PHE A 52 -11.08 -6.64 -2.14
CA PHE A 52 -12.35 -6.86 -2.82
C PHE A 52 -12.11 -7.30 -4.27
N ILE A 53 -11.18 -6.63 -4.96
CA ILE A 53 -10.77 -6.95 -6.33
C ILE A 53 -10.27 -8.39 -6.42
N ASP A 54 -9.38 -8.77 -5.50
CA ASP A 54 -8.78 -10.11 -5.47
C ASP A 54 -9.83 -11.18 -5.15
N LYS A 55 -10.66 -10.94 -4.12
CA LYS A 55 -11.73 -11.85 -3.69
C LYS A 55 -12.67 -12.24 -4.83
N TYR A 56 -13.02 -11.29 -5.69
CA TYR A 56 -13.94 -11.53 -6.82
C TYR A 56 -13.22 -11.66 -8.16
N SER A 57 -11.89 -11.64 -8.18
CA SER A 57 -11.05 -11.74 -9.38
C SER A 57 -11.53 -10.81 -10.49
N LEU A 58 -11.71 -9.53 -10.15
CA LEU A 58 -12.22 -8.53 -11.08
C LEU A 58 -11.20 -8.23 -12.17
N SER A 59 -11.67 -8.10 -13.41
CA SER A 59 -10.83 -7.65 -14.52
C SER A 59 -10.59 -6.14 -14.44
N SER A 60 -9.53 -5.64 -15.08
CA SER A 60 -9.22 -4.20 -15.10
C SER A 60 -10.40 -3.32 -15.51
N ARG A 61 -11.23 -3.79 -16.44
CA ARG A 61 -12.42 -3.05 -16.87
C ARG A 61 -13.57 -3.13 -15.88
N GLU A 62 -13.76 -4.26 -15.20
CA GLU A 62 -14.76 -4.38 -14.13
C GLU A 62 -14.36 -3.55 -12.90
N ILE A 63 -13.07 -3.38 -12.61
CA ILE A 63 -12.55 -2.50 -11.57
C ILE A 63 -12.94 -1.04 -11.87
N GLN A 64 -12.62 -0.55 -13.07
CA GLN A 64 -13.02 0.80 -13.50
C GLN A 64 -14.54 1.01 -13.40
N ILE A 65 -15.33 0.01 -13.77
CA ILE A 65 -16.79 0.06 -13.68
C ILE A 65 -17.27 0.07 -12.23
N LEU A 66 -16.63 -0.70 -11.33
CA LEU A 66 -16.92 -0.71 -9.90
C LEU A 66 -16.68 0.68 -9.30
N ASP A 67 -15.52 1.28 -9.57
CA ASP A 67 -15.14 2.60 -9.03
C ASP A 67 -16.17 3.66 -9.42
N GLU A 68 -16.54 3.68 -10.70
CA GLU A 68 -17.55 4.60 -11.23
C GLU A 68 -18.97 4.35 -10.67
N ILE A 69 -19.31 3.09 -10.34
CA ILE A 69 -20.57 2.76 -9.66
C ILE A 69 -20.59 3.28 -8.22
N LEU A 70 -19.45 3.20 -7.52
CA LEU A 70 -19.31 3.67 -6.13
C LEU A 70 -19.46 5.20 -6.05
N GLU A 71 -19.04 5.92 -7.10
CA GLU A 71 -19.32 7.35 -7.30
C GLU A 71 -20.78 7.67 -7.70
N MET A 72 -21.67 6.68 -7.63
CA MET A 72 -23.11 6.79 -7.96
C MET A 72 -23.43 7.24 -9.40
N LYS A 73 -22.47 7.13 -10.33
CA LYS A 73 -22.67 7.53 -11.72
C LYS A 73 -23.62 6.60 -12.45
N SER A 74 -24.39 7.14 -13.38
CA SER A 74 -25.28 6.40 -14.28
C SER A 74 -24.50 5.74 -15.42
N ASN A 75 -25.05 4.70 -16.05
CA ASN A 75 -24.36 4.02 -17.15
C ASN A 75 -24.01 4.95 -18.34
N LYS A 76 -24.74 6.06 -18.50
CA LYS A 76 -24.47 7.08 -19.51
C LYS A 76 -23.25 7.93 -19.15
N GLU A 77 -23.12 8.33 -17.89
CA GLU A 77 -21.94 9.06 -17.40
C GLU A 77 -20.70 8.18 -17.46
N ILE A 78 -20.81 6.94 -16.98
CA ILE A 78 -19.72 5.95 -17.06
C ILE A 78 -19.26 5.71 -18.50
N ALA A 79 -20.22 5.65 -19.44
CA ALA A 79 -19.92 5.50 -20.85
C ALA A 79 -19.12 6.69 -21.40
N ALA A 80 -19.49 7.91 -21.01
CA ALA A 80 -18.78 9.13 -21.37
C ALA A 80 -17.36 9.16 -20.77
N ASP A 81 -17.24 8.86 -19.47
CA ASP A 81 -15.97 8.94 -18.74
C ASP A 81 -14.95 7.89 -19.18
N LEU A 82 -15.43 6.68 -19.50
CA LEU A 82 -14.58 5.57 -19.96
C LEU A 82 -14.45 5.50 -21.49
N PHE A 83 -15.01 6.47 -22.22
CA PHE A 83 -15.01 6.57 -23.69
C PHE A 83 -15.50 5.28 -24.38
N ILE A 84 -16.61 4.73 -23.91
CA ILE A 84 -17.26 3.53 -24.45
C ILE A 84 -18.76 3.73 -24.62
N THR A 85 -19.46 2.78 -25.24
CA THR A 85 -20.92 2.84 -25.38
C THR A 85 -21.62 2.38 -24.10
N GLU A 86 -22.84 2.87 -23.87
CA GLU A 86 -23.70 2.40 -22.76
C GLU A 86 -23.95 0.89 -22.81
N SER A 87 -23.99 0.28 -24.00
CA SER A 87 -24.14 -1.18 -24.15
C SER A 87 -22.92 -1.94 -23.65
N THR A 88 -21.71 -1.41 -23.89
CA THR A 88 -20.46 -1.97 -23.35
C THR A 88 -20.40 -1.80 -21.84
N VAL A 89 -20.84 -0.66 -21.28
CA VAL A 89 -20.99 -0.50 -19.83
C VAL A 89 -21.94 -1.55 -19.27
N LYS A 90 -23.14 -1.71 -19.84
CA LYS A 90 -24.12 -2.73 -19.41
C LYS A 90 -23.53 -4.15 -19.44
N PHE A 91 -22.72 -4.46 -20.44
CA PHE A 91 -22.02 -5.75 -20.52
C PHE A 91 -21.05 -5.96 -19.35
N HIS A 92 -20.19 -4.99 -19.06
CA HIS A 92 -19.25 -5.09 -17.94
C HIS A 92 -19.95 -5.07 -16.58
N VAL A 93 -20.98 -4.24 -16.40
CA VAL A 93 -21.83 -4.25 -15.19
C VAL A 93 -22.44 -5.64 -14.98
N LYS A 94 -22.98 -6.26 -16.04
CA LYS A 94 -23.55 -7.62 -15.94
C LYS A 94 -22.51 -8.65 -15.50
N ASN A 95 -21.28 -8.57 -15.99
CA ASN A 95 -20.22 -9.51 -15.60
C ASN A 95 -19.73 -9.25 -14.18
N LEU A 96 -19.57 -7.99 -13.78
CA LEU A 96 -19.28 -7.58 -12.41
C LEU A 96 -20.32 -8.15 -11.44
N MET A 97 -21.61 -7.94 -11.71
CA MET A 97 -22.72 -8.48 -10.90
C MET A 97 -22.70 -10.01 -10.80
N LYS A 98 -22.34 -10.71 -11.89
CA LYS A 98 -22.19 -12.17 -11.86
C LYS A 98 -21.03 -12.61 -10.96
N LYS A 99 -19.89 -11.93 -11.02
CA LYS A 99 -18.72 -12.26 -10.18
C LYS A 99 -18.98 -12.00 -8.71
N THR A 100 -19.65 -10.91 -8.38
CA THR A 100 -19.99 -10.55 -7.00
C THR A 100 -21.27 -11.22 -6.49
N ASN A 101 -21.98 -11.96 -7.35
CA ASN A 101 -23.28 -12.57 -7.07
C ASN A 101 -24.36 -11.57 -6.60
N CYS A 102 -24.29 -10.34 -7.10
CA CYS A 102 -25.29 -9.29 -6.84
C CYS A 102 -26.36 -9.29 -7.93
N LYS A 103 -27.62 -9.01 -7.58
CA LYS A 103 -28.73 -8.94 -8.54
C LYS A 103 -28.89 -7.55 -9.15
N ASN A 104 -28.43 -6.52 -8.45
CA ASN A 104 -28.60 -5.13 -8.85
C ASN A 104 -27.48 -4.23 -8.29
N ARG A 105 -27.46 -2.98 -8.79
CA ARG A 105 -26.45 -1.97 -8.42
C ARG A 105 -26.41 -1.68 -6.92
N ASN A 106 -27.58 -1.60 -6.27
CA ASN A 106 -27.67 -1.28 -4.85
C ASN A 106 -27.11 -2.42 -3.99
N GLU A 107 -27.38 -3.69 -4.35
CA GLU A 107 -26.79 -4.84 -3.68
C GLU A 107 -25.26 -4.85 -3.78
N LEU A 108 -24.69 -4.46 -4.93
CA LEU A 108 -23.25 -4.35 -5.10
C LEU A 108 -22.65 -3.26 -4.20
N ILE A 109 -23.27 -2.08 -4.15
CA ILE A 109 -22.80 -0.98 -3.30
C ILE A 109 -22.87 -1.39 -1.82
N SER A 110 -23.98 -1.98 -1.39
CA SER A 110 -24.11 -2.50 -0.01
C SER A 110 -23.09 -3.59 0.30
N LEU A 111 -22.84 -4.52 -0.63
CA LEU A 111 -21.83 -5.56 -0.47
C LEU A 111 -20.43 -4.96 -0.29
N TYR A 112 -20.08 -3.96 -1.09
CA TYR A 112 -18.78 -3.27 -1.00
C TYR A 112 -18.64 -2.48 0.30
N ASN A 113 -19.68 -1.76 0.72
CA ASN A 113 -19.66 -1.01 1.98
C ASN A 113 -19.55 -1.93 3.21
N ASN A 114 -20.17 -3.10 3.17
CA ASN A 114 -20.05 -4.12 4.23
C ASN A 114 -18.70 -4.84 4.22
N PHE A 115 -17.87 -4.60 3.20
CA PHE A 115 -16.53 -5.17 3.07
C PHE A 115 -15.46 -4.27 3.71
N GLN A 116 -15.77 -2.99 3.95
CA GLN A 116 -14.96 -2.03 4.74
C GLN A 116 -15.09 -2.31 6.24
#